data_AF-A0A553IIU3-F1
#
_entry.id   AF-A0A553IIU3-F1
#
_cell.length_a   1.000
_cell.length_b   1.000
_cell.length_c   1.000
_cell.angle_alpha   90.00
_cell.angle_beta   90.00
_cell.angle_gamma   90.00
#
_symmetry.space_group_name_H-M   'P 1'
#
loop_
_entity.id
_entity.type
_entity.pdbx_description
1 polymer ?
#
loop_
_entity_poly.entity_id
_entity_poly.type
_entity_poly.pdbx_seq_one_letter_code
_entity_poly.pdbx_strand_id
1 'polypeptide(L)'
;MKENSFKLARNTYMDKLKMYVPIVDRVHGKLHPEFHDVRRVFDVLDDKLNQSNLDLKNEFEALKVITNHYKVPHDVCESYEAVYQMLEELNKAYDESAVV
;
A
#
# COMPACT_ATOMS: atom_id res chain seq x y z
N MET A 1 21.19 -10.03 13.73
CA MET A 1 20.08 -9.10 14.01
C MET A 1 19.21 -9.09 12.77
N LYS A 2 18.04 -9.74 12.78
CA LYS A 2 17.08 -9.55 11.69
C LYS A 2 16.50 -8.16 11.89
N GLU A 3 16.74 -7.23 10.97
CA GLU A 3 15.90 -6.02 10.95
C GLU A 3 14.44 -6.47 10.87
N ASN A 4 13.57 -5.77 11.59
CA ASN A 4 12.13 -5.99 11.55
C ASN A 4 11.69 -6.02 10.07
N SER A 5 11.06 -7.10 9.61
CA SER A 5 10.69 -7.32 8.20
C SER A 5 9.83 -6.17 7.67
N PHE A 6 8.97 -5.60 8.53
CA PHE A 6 8.20 -4.40 8.20
C PHE A 6 9.07 -3.17 7.94
N LYS A 7 10.10 -2.95 8.76
CA LYS A 7 11.04 -1.81 8.57
C LYS A 7 11.77 -1.94 7.23
N LEU A 8 12.20 -3.15 6.87
CA LEU A 8 12.86 -3.42 5.59
C LEU A 8 11.91 -3.18 4.41
N ALA A 9 10.69 -3.71 4.47
CA ALA A 9 9.67 -3.51 3.44
C ALA A 9 9.33 -2.01 3.27
N ARG A 10 9.12 -1.29 4.39
CA ARG A 10 8.89 0.16 4.38
C ARG A 10 10.02 0.90 3.67
N ASN A 11 11.27 0.66 4.05
CA ASN A 11 12.43 1.33 3.44
C ASN A 11 12.57 1.01 1.95
N THR A 12 12.14 -0.18 1.52
CA THR A 12 12.26 -0.63 0.12
C THR A 12 11.18 -0.01 -0.77
N TYR A 13 9.95 0.13 -0.27
CA TYR A 13 8.79 0.44 -1.09
C TYR A 13 8.22 1.84 -0.91
N MET A 14 8.41 2.48 0.25
CA MET A 14 7.63 3.68 0.59
C MET A 14 7.87 4.85 -0.37
N ASP A 15 9.12 5.11 -0.75
CA ASP A 15 9.44 6.20 -1.68
C ASP A 15 8.83 5.99 -3.07
N LYS A 16 8.79 4.73 -3.54
CA LYS A 16 8.15 4.37 -4.81
C LYS A 16 6.64 4.49 -4.72
N LEU A 17 6.04 4.03 -3.63
CA LEU A 17 4.60 4.14 -3.39
C LEU A 17 4.16 5.61 -3.37
N LYS A 18 4.88 6.49 -2.66
CA LYS A 18 4.62 7.94 -2.65
C LYS A 18 4.66 8.57 -4.04
N MET A 19 5.51 8.06 -4.93
CA MET A 19 5.58 8.52 -6.32
C MET A 19 4.45 7.95 -7.18
N TYR A 20 4.18 6.65 -7.06
CA TYR A 20 3.31 5.93 -8.00
C TYR A 20 1.83 6.12 -7.68
N VAL A 21 1.44 6.04 -6.41
CA VAL A 21 0.03 6.15 -5.99
C VAL A 21 -0.66 7.40 -6.57
N PRO A 22 -0.13 8.63 -6.44
CA PRO A 22 -0.81 9.81 -7.00
C PRO A 22 -0.82 9.83 -8.54
N ILE A 23 0.16 9.20 -9.20
CA ILE A 23 0.23 9.13 -10.66
C ILE A 23 -0.82 8.14 -11.18
N VAL A 24 -0.89 6.94 -10.59
CA VAL A 24 -1.85 5.90 -10.97
C VAL A 24 -3.27 6.38 -10.70
N ASP A 25 -3.52 7.00 -9.55
CA ASP A 25 -4.81 7.61 -9.23
C ASP A 25 -5.27 8.62 -10.29
N ARG A 26 -4.36 9.50 -10.73
CA ARG A 26 -4.65 10.52 -11.75
C ARG A 26 -4.94 9.92 -13.13
N VAL A 27 -4.20 8.88 -13.52
CA VAL A 27 -4.27 8.30 -14.89
C VAL A 27 -5.37 7.24 -14.99
N HIS A 28 -5.49 6.37 -13.99
CA HIS A 28 -6.40 5.24 -13.98
C HIS A 28 -7.66 5.46 -13.15
N GLY A 29 -7.70 6.40 -12.21
CA GLY A 29 -8.83 6.58 -11.28
C GLY A 29 -10.19 6.83 -11.96
N LYS A 30 -10.19 7.37 -13.19
CA LYS A 30 -11.44 7.51 -13.97
C LYS A 30 -12.05 6.18 -14.41
N LEU A 31 -11.20 5.20 -14.74
CA LEU A 31 -11.61 3.86 -15.15
C LEU A 31 -11.71 2.90 -13.95
N HIS A 32 -10.83 3.10 -12.97
CA HIS A 32 -10.73 2.36 -11.72
C HIS A 32 -11.01 3.29 -10.53
N PRO A 33 -12.28 3.69 -10.30
CA PRO A 33 -12.65 4.63 -9.25
C PRO A 33 -12.27 4.14 -7.84
N GLU A 34 -12.15 2.82 -7.64
CA GLU A 34 -11.64 2.23 -6.40
C GLU A 34 -10.23 2.73 -6.04
N PHE A 35 -9.43 3.12 -7.04
CA PHE A 35 -8.08 3.59 -6.80
C PHE A 35 -8.04 4.95 -6.07
N HIS A 36 -9.11 5.76 -6.19
CA HIS A 36 -9.26 6.97 -5.38
C HIS A 36 -9.33 6.64 -3.89
N ASP A 37 -9.94 5.52 -3.54
CA ASP A 37 -10.01 5.04 -2.15
C ASP A 37 -8.68 4.43 -1.71
N VAL A 38 -7.99 3.68 -2.58
CA VAL A 38 -6.62 3.20 -2.34
C VAL A 38 -5.70 4.37 -1.99
N ARG A 39 -5.71 5.43 -2.80
CA ARG A 39 -4.91 6.63 -2.55
C ARG A 39 -5.24 7.26 -1.20
N ARG A 40 -6.52 7.45 -0.88
CA ARG A 40 -6.93 8.07 0.38
C ARG A 40 -6.44 7.28 1.60
N VAL A 41 -6.57 5.96 1.55
CA VAL A 41 -6.10 5.09 2.65
C VAL A 41 -4.58 5.09 2.71
N PHE A 42 -3.89 5.08 1.57
CA PHE A 42 -2.43 5.19 1.52
C PHE A 42 -1.92 6.50 2.13
N ASP A 43 -2.57 7.63 1.85
CA ASP A 43 -2.18 8.93 2.41
C ASP A 43 -2.28 8.91 3.96
N VAL A 44 -3.34 8.33 4.53
CA VAL A 44 -3.48 8.14 5.99
C VAL A 44 -2.40 7.22 6.55
N LEU A 45 -2.10 6.13 5.85
CA LEU A 45 -1.04 5.18 6.22
C LEU A 45 0.33 5.85 6.23
N ASP A 46 0.65 6.66 5.22
CA ASP A 46 1.92 7.41 5.15
C ASP A 46 2.02 8.42 6.31
N ASP A 47 0.96 9.17 6.58
CA ASP A 47 0.94 10.15 7.66
C ASP A 47 1.18 9.49 9.03
N LYS A 48 0.51 8.35 9.31
CA LYS A 48 0.75 7.57 10.53
C LYS A 48 2.20 7.12 10.63
N LEU A 49 2.78 6.59 9.56
CA LEU A 49 4.17 6.14 9.51
C LEU A 49 5.17 7.28 9.72
N ASN A 50 4.88 8.48 9.22
CA ASN A 50 5.70 9.67 9.42
C ASN A 50 5.60 10.17 10.88
N GLN A 51 4.48 9.94 11.54
CA GLN A 51 4.27 10.22 12.97
C GLN A 51 4.77 9.10 13.90
N SER A 52 5.43 8.07 13.36
CA SER A 52 5.85 6.87 14.09
C SER A 52 4.70 6.11 14.78
N ASN A 53 3.46 6.28 14.29
CA ASN A 53 2.32 5.51 14.72
C ASN A 53 2.26 4.19 13.94
N LEU A 54 2.41 3.07 14.64
CA LEU A 54 2.41 1.72 14.08
C LEU A 54 1.05 1.03 14.17
N ASP A 55 0.00 1.70 14.64
CA ASP A 55 -1.37 1.19 14.55
C ASP A 55 -1.93 1.38 13.13
N LEU A 56 -1.53 0.45 12.25
CA LEU A 56 -1.82 0.47 10.81
C LEU A 56 -2.82 -0.61 10.39
N LYS A 57 -3.33 -1.40 11.34
CA LYS A 57 -4.20 -2.55 11.07
C LYS A 57 -5.44 -2.14 10.28
N ASN A 58 -6.07 -1.03 10.66
CA ASN A 58 -7.28 -0.55 10.00
C ASN A 58 -7.02 -0.14 8.55
N GLU A 59 -5.90 0.53 8.28
CA GLU A 59 -5.52 0.94 6.93
C GLU A 59 -5.21 -0.27 6.05
N PHE A 60 -4.47 -1.26 6.58
CA PHE A 60 -4.16 -2.49 5.84
C PHE A 60 -5.39 -3.34 5.56
N GLU A 61 -6.34 -3.45 6.48
CA GLU A 61 -7.62 -4.13 6.25
C GLU A 61 -8.48 -3.38 5.23
N ALA A 62 -8.55 -2.06 5.30
CA ALA A 62 -9.25 -1.25 4.30
C ALA A 62 -8.65 -1.43 2.90
N LEU A 63 -7.31 -1.42 2.78
CA LEU A 63 -6.63 -1.70 1.52
C LEU A 63 -6.94 -3.10 1.00
N LYS A 64 -6.94 -4.15 1.85
CA LYS A 64 -7.35 -5.52 1.44
C LYS A 64 -8.78 -5.52 0.89
N VAL A 65 -9.72 -4.83 1.52
CA VAL A 65 -11.12 -4.77 1.07
C VAL A 65 -11.26 -4.04 -0.26
N ILE A 66 -10.69 -2.83 -0.39
CA ILE A 66 -10.82 -2.00 -1.60
C ILE A 66 -10.20 -2.70 -2.82
N THR A 67 -9.04 -3.33 -2.63
CA THR A 67 -8.27 -3.96 -3.70
C THR A 67 -8.65 -5.42 -3.96
N ASN A 68 -9.66 -5.96 -3.25
CA ASN A 68 -10.01 -7.37 -3.26
C ASN A 68 -8.77 -8.28 -3.04
N HIS A 69 -8.08 -8.06 -1.93
CA HIS A 69 -6.82 -8.71 -1.55
C HIS A 69 -5.69 -8.47 -2.58
N TYR A 70 -5.49 -7.22 -2.98
CA TYR A 70 -4.46 -6.79 -3.93
C TYR A 70 -4.57 -7.49 -5.29
N LYS A 71 -5.76 -7.91 -5.68
CA LYS A 71 -6.00 -8.55 -6.97
C LYS A 71 -5.88 -7.52 -8.09
N VAL A 72 -4.86 -7.68 -8.91
CA VAL A 72 -4.59 -6.81 -10.06
C VAL A 72 -5.65 -7.02 -11.15
N PRO A 73 -6.32 -5.95 -11.63
CA PRO A 73 -7.22 -6.02 -12.79
C PRO A 73 -6.50 -6.39 -14.09
N HIS A 74 -7.21 -6.86 -15.12
CA HIS A 74 -6.57 -7.30 -16.38
C HIS A 74 -6.33 -6.16 -17.39
N ASP A 75 -6.87 -4.97 -17.15
CA ASP A 75 -6.90 -3.81 -18.04
C ASP A 75 -6.08 -2.62 -17.50
N VAL A 76 -5.13 -2.88 -16.59
CA VAL A 76 -4.24 -1.88 -16.02
C VAL A 76 -2.81 -1.99 -16.56
N CYS A 77 -1.98 -0.99 -16.29
CA CYS A 77 -0.57 -0.99 -16.68
C CYS A 77 0.35 -1.47 -15.54
N GLU A 78 1.61 -1.78 -15.87
CA GLU A 78 2.64 -2.24 -14.93
C GLU A 78 2.79 -1.37 -13.67
N SER A 79 2.58 -0.04 -13.78
CA SER A 79 2.69 0.86 -12.63
C SER A 79 1.55 0.66 -11.62
N TYR A 80 0.36 0.28 -12.07
CA TYR A 80 -0.77 -0.09 -11.21
C TYR A 80 -0.47 -1.40 -10.50
N GLU A 81 -0.02 -2.41 -11.25
CA GLU A 81 0.33 -3.73 -10.69
C GLU A 81 1.42 -3.58 -9.62
N ALA A 82 2.45 -2.78 -9.91
CA ALA A 82 3.53 -2.51 -8.98
C ALA A 82 3.05 -1.87 -7.67
N VAL A 83 2.06 -0.95 -7.72
CA VAL A 83 1.48 -0.39 -6.49
C VAL A 83 0.82 -1.49 -5.66
N TYR A 84 0.01 -2.36 -6.27
CA TYR A 84 -0.69 -3.42 -5.54
C TYR A 84 0.29 -4.42 -4.94
N GLN A 85 1.30 -4.85 -5.70
CA GLN A 85 2.34 -5.75 -5.21
C GLN A 85 3.13 -5.14 -4.04
N MET A 86 3.55 -3.88 -4.15
CA MET A 86 4.30 -3.21 -3.08
C MET A 86 3.46 -3.01 -1.82
N LEU A 87 2.17 -2.68 -1.96
CA LEU A 87 1.25 -2.57 -0.82
C LEU A 87 1.01 -3.93 -0.16
N GLU A 88 0.89 -5.00 -0.96
CA GLU A 88 0.73 -6.36 -0.47
C GLU A 88 1.95 -6.83 0.34
N GLU A 89 3.16 -6.64 -0.19
CA GLU A 89 4.40 -7.02 0.50
C GLU A 89 4.61 -6.20 1.78
N LEU A 90 4.25 -4.91 1.77
CA LEU A 90 4.27 -4.08 2.97
C LEU A 90 3.29 -4.58 4.04
N ASN A 91 2.09 -5.00 3.63
CA ASN A 91 1.06 -5.56 4.50
C ASN A 91 1.49 -6.91 5.09
N LYS A 92 2.00 -7.83 4.27
CA LYS A 92 2.54 -9.11 4.74
C LYS A 92 3.63 -8.91 5.78
N ALA A 93 4.57 -8.00 5.51
CA ALA A 93 5.65 -7.70 6.45
C ALA A 93 5.12 -7.10 7.77
N TYR A 94 4.06 -6.29 7.72
CA TYR A 94 3.38 -5.78 8.91
C TYR A 94 2.71 -6.90 9.71
N ASP A 95 1.91 -7.74 9.05
CA ASP A 95 1.21 -8.87 9.67
C ASP A 95 2.21 -9.85 10.32
N GLU A 96 3.34 -10.14 9.68
CA GLU A 96 4.41 -10.98 10.27
C GLU A 96 5.07 -10.33 11.49
N SER A 97 5.19 -9.00 11.50
CA SER A 97 5.84 -8.26 12.58
C SER A 97 4.92 -8.01 13.77
N ALA A 98 3.60 -8.01 13.56
CA ALA A 98 2.58 -7.86 14.58
C ALA A 98 2.28 -9.16 15.35
N VAL A 99 2.86 -10.29 14.92
CA VAL A 99 2.68 -11.64 15.51
C VAL A 99 3.77 -12.00 16.54
N VAL A 100 4.60 -11.03 16.96
CA VAL A 100 5.70 -11.25 17.94
C VAL A 100 5.52 -10.43 19.21
#